data_AF-A0A522D513-F1
#
_entry.id   AF-A0A522D513-F1
#
_cell.length_a   1.000
_cell.length_b   1.000
_cell.length_c   1.000
_cell.angle_alpha   90.00
_cell.angle_beta   90.00
_cell.angle_gamma   90.00
#
_symmetry.space_group_name_H-M   'P 1'
#
loop_
_entity.id
_entity.type
_entity.pdbx_description
1 polymer ?
#
loop_
_entity_poly.entity_id
_entity_poly.type
_entity_poly.pdbx_seq_one_letter_code
_entity_poly.pdbx_strand_id
1 'polypeptide(L)'
;MASQTIQDVLSEAVAKGVAPGLTAAVAHADGRDSVYAAGVRGVADPTPMSPDDVFWIASCTKAITSAAALQLVERGILDLDAPVAERLPGLAAPQVLEGFGDDGSPRVRPARAPITLRRLL
;
A
#
# COMPACT_ATOMS: atom_id res chain seq x y z
N MET A 1 15.33 -32.89 6.65
CA MET A 1 14.68 -32.20 5.52
C MET A 1 15.62 -31.09 5.08
N ALA A 2 16.00 -31.01 3.81
CA ALA A 2 16.83 -29.91 3.34
C ALA A 2 16.07 -28.58 3.55
N SER A 3 16.75 -27.53 4.01
CA SER A 3 16.13 -26.21 4.15
C SER A 3 15.81 -25.67 2.76
N GLN A 4 14.53 -25.41 2.49
CA GLN A 4 14.08 -24.80 1.24
C GLN A 4 14.58 -23.34 1.16
N THR A 5 15.08 -22.91 0.01
CA THR A 5 15.47 -21.50 -0.20
C THR A 5 14.29 -20.66 -0.67
N ILE A 6 14.37 -19.34 -0.57
CA ILE A 6 13.33 -18.43 -1.10
C ILE A 6 13.13 -18.62 -2.61
N GLN A 7 14.22 -18.85 -3.36
CA GLN A 7 14.15 -19.12 -4.80
C GLN A 7 13.36 -20.39 -5.12
N ASP A 8 13.52 -21.44 -4.31
CA ASP A 8 12.79 -22.69 -4.48
C ASP A 8 11.29 -22.49 -4.24
N VAL A 9 10.93 -21.73 -3.20
CA VAL A 9 9.52 -21.39 -2.89
C VAL A 9 8.86 -20.64 -4.05
N LEU A 10 9.54 -19.63 -4.61
CA LEU A 10 9.00 -18.86 -5.73
C LEU A 10 8.84 -19.72 -6.99
N SER A 11 9.87 -20.50 -7.32
CA SER A 11 9.87 -21.41 -8.48
C SER A 11 8.74 -22.44 -8.37
N GLU A 12 8.55 -23.02 -7.19
CA GLU A 12 7.47 -23.99 -6.93
C GLU A 12 6.09 -23.34 -7.03
N ALA A 13 5.91 -22.11 -6.53
CA ALA A 13 4.64 -21.39 -6.63
C ALA A 13 4.26 -21.08 -8.09
N VAL A 14 5.23 -20.67 -8.91
CA VAL A 14 5.02 -20.48 -10.36
C VAL A 14 4.68 -21.80 -11.04
N ALA A 15 5.41 -22.88 -10.73
CA ALA A 15 5.15 -24.21 -11.31
C ALA A 15 3.75 -24.74 -10.95
N LYS A 16 3.21 -24.37 -9.78
CA LYS A 16 1.85 -24.68 -9.34
C LYS A 16 0.78 -23.74 -9.92
N GLY A 17 1.16 -22.73 -10.70
CA GLY A 17 0.23 -21.78 -11.34
C GLY A 17 -0.33 -20.72 -10.40
N VAL A 18 0.33 -20.43 -9.27
CA VAL A 18 -0.13 -19.37 -8.34
C VAL A 18 -0.12 -17.99 -9.00
N ALA A 19 0.91 -17.72 -9.81
CA ALA A 19 1.04 -16.52 -10.63
C ALA A 19 1.96 -16.81 -11.83
N PRO A 20 1.88 -16.01 -12.93
CA PRO A 20 2.80 -16.15 -14.07
C PRO A 20 4.27 -15.92 -13.68
N GLY A 21 4.51 -15.01 -12.73
CA GLY A 21 5.83 -14.75 -12.19
C GLY A 21 5.75 -13.97 -10.88
N LEU A 22 6.82 -14.04 -10.11
CA LEU A 22 6.93 -13.50 -8.76
C LEU A 22 8.34 -12.94 -8.54
N THR A 23 8.44 -11.89 -7.72
CA THR A 23 9.71 -11.40 -7.16
C THR A 23 9.62 -11.35 -5.64
N ALA A 24 10.77 -11.47 -4.97
CA ALA A 24 10.88 -11.28 -3.53
C ALA A 24 12.20 -10.59 -3.20
N ALA A 25 12.21 -9.74 -2.18
CA ALA A 25 13.41 -9.11 -1.66
C ALA A 25 13.50 -9.30 -0.14
N VAL A 26 14.71 -9.56 0.36
CA VAL A 26 15.04 -9.58 1.78
C VAL A 26 16.08 -8.49 2.01
N ALA A 27 15.72 -7.50 2.83
CA ALA A 27 16.62 -6.41 3.18
C ALA A 27 17.16 -6.62 4.60
N HIS A 28 18.47 -6.41 4.78
CA HIS A 28 19.14 -6.50 6.07
C HIS A 28 19.70 -5.14 6.48
N ALA A 29 19.71 -4.85 7.78
CA ALA A 29 20.25 -3.58 8.30
C ALA A 29 21.76 -3.37 7.97
N ASP A 30 22.49 -4.45 7.68
CA ASP A 30 23.89 -4.43 7.26
C ASP A 30 24.09 -4.45 5.74
N GLY A 31 23.00 -4.33 4.96
CA GLY A 31 23.03 -4.22 3.50
C GLY A 31 23.26 -5.54 2.76
N ARG A 32 23.21 -6.69 3.43
CA ARG A 32 23.29 -8.02 2.78
C ARG A 32 21.97 -8.41 2.13
N ASP A 33 21.48 -7.56 1.25
CA ASP A 33 20.18 -7.72 0.63
C ASP A 33 20.20 -8.81 -0.44
N SER A 34 19.08 -9.52 -0.58
CA SER A 34 18.90 -10.52 -1.64
C SER A 34 17.58 -10.29 -2.35
N VAL A 35 17.60 -10.43 -3.68
CA VAL A 35 16.42 -10.32 -4.53
C VAL A 35 16.31 -11.56 -5.40
N TYR A 36 15.09 -12.05 -5.54
CA TYR A 36 14.75 -13.29 -6.21
C TYR A 36 13.65 -13.02 -7.23
N ALA A 37 13.66 -13.77 -8.33
CA ALA A 37 12.64 -13.71 -9.36
C ALA A 37 12.36 -15.13 -9.90
N ALA A 38 11.11 -15.41 -10.23
CA ALA A 38 10.70 -16.66 -10.86
C ALA A 38 9.58 -16.42 -11.86
N GLY A 39 9.52 -17.25 -12.90
CA GLY A 39 8.47 -17.19 -13.92
C GLY A 39 8.65 -16.07 -14.94
N VAL A 40 7.54 -15.59 -15.46
CA VAL A 40 7.48 -14.61 -16.55
C VAL A 40 6.58 -13.42 -16.18
N ARG A 41 6.74 -12.30 -16.88
CA ARG A 41 6.05 -11.03 -16.60
C ARG A 41 4.53 -11.12 -16.68
N GLY A 42 3.99 -12.02 -17.50
CA GLY A 42 2.55 -12.23 -17.55
C GLY A 42 2.13 -13.38 -18.45
N VAL A 43 0.83 -13.70 -18.43
CA VAL A 43 0.25 -14.75 -19.30
C VAL A 43 0.46 -14.43 -20.78
N ALA A 44 0.37 -13.15 -21.14
CA ALA A 44 0.57 -12.67 -22.51
C ALA A 44 2.01 -12.19 -22.79
N ASP A 45 2.88 -12.17 -21.79
CA ASP A 45 4.27 -11.71 -21.89
C ASP A 45 5.20 -12.78 -21.29
N PRO A 46 5.76 -13.67 -22.13
CA PRO A 46 6.64 -14.74 -21.70
C PRO A 46 8.06 -14.26 -21.35
N THR A 47 8.31 -12.95 -21.31
CA THR A 47 9.61 -12.40 -20.87
C THR A 47 9.90 -12.88 -19.45
N PRO A 48 11.07 -13.48 -19.18
CA PRO A 48 11.46 -13.90 -17.83
C PRO A 48 11.39 -12.74 -16.84
N MET A 49 10.87 -13.03 -15.65
CA MET A 49 10.79 -12.04 -14.58
C MET A 49 12.21 -11.63 -14.14
N SER A 50 12.42 -10.32 -13.98
CA SER A 50 13.65 -9.73 -13.45
C SER A 50 13.39 -9.05 -12.10
N PRO A 51 14.38 -9.03 -11.18
CA PRO A 51 14.36 -8.16 -10.00
C PRO A 51 14.05 -6.68 -10.27
N ASP A 52 14.43 -6.19 -11.45
CA ASP A 52 14.27 -4.78 -11.85
C ASP A 52 12.95 -4.49 -12.56
N ASP A 53 12.06 -5.47 -12.68
CA ASP A 53 10.77 -5.29 -13.33
C ASP A 53 9.88 -4.32 -12.54
N VAL A 54 9.22 -3.42 -13.27
CA VAL A 54 8.35 -2.41 -12.66
C VAL A 54 6.99 -3.03 -12.39
N PHE A 55 6.60 -3.04 -11.11
CA PHE A 55 5.29 -3.52 -10.67
C PHE A 55 4.33 -2.38 -10.39
N TRP A 56 3.05 -2.62 -10.66
CA TRP A 56 1.99 -1.84 -10.05
C TRP A 56 1.81 -2.27 -8.59
N ILE A 57 2.36 -1.49 -7.66
CA ILE A 57 2.40 -1.85 -6.23
C ILE A 57 1.09 -1.59 -5.47
N ALA A 58 0.05 -1.08 -6.14
CA ALA A 58 -1.26 -0.80 -5.58
C ALA A 58 -1.21 -0.12 -4.19
N SER A 59 -1.82 -0.75 -3.17
CA SER A 59 -1.89 -0.19 -1.81
C SER A 59 -0.55 -0.09 -1.08
N CYS A 60 0.52 -0.74 -1.54
CA CYS A 60 1.86 -0.54 -0.96
C CYS A 60 2.33 0.92 -1.06
N THR A 61 1.76 1.69 -1.99
CA THR A 61 1.95 3.15 -2.09
C THR A 61 1.66 3.88 -0.77
N LYS A 62 0.75 3.38 0.07
CA LYS A 62 0.39 4.01 1.35
C LYS A 62 1.58 4.18 2.29
N ALA A 63 2.50 3.21 2.32
CA ALA A 63 3.71 3.30 3.15
C ALA A 63 4.60 4.47 2.70
N ILE A 64 4.77 4.65 1.39
CA ILE A 64 5.54 5.74 0.79
C ILE A 64 4.87 7.09 1.09
N THR A 65 3.56 7.20 0.87
CA THR A 65 2.80 8.41 1.18
C THR A 65 2.87 8.78 2.67
N SER A 66 2.79 7.78 3.55
CA SER A 66 2.88 8.01 5.00
C SER A 66 4.26 8.50 5.40
N ALA A 67 5.33 7.90 4.87
CA ALA A 67 6.69 8.37 5.11
C ALA A 67 6.89 9.82 4.62
N ALA A 68 6.40 10.15 3.43
CA ALA A 68 6.45 11.51 2.90
C ALA A 68 5.68 12.52 3.78
N ALA A 69 4.49 12.14 4.27
CA ALA A 69 3.72 12.98 5.19
C ALA A 69 4.46 13.20 6.52
N LEU A 70 5.05 12.14 7.09
CA LEU A 70 5.83 12.24 8.32
C LEU A 70 7.11 13.07 8.16
N GLN A 71 7.78 13.01 7.00
CA GLN A 71 8.89 13.92 6.69
C GLN A 71 8.47 15.40 6.67
N LEU A 72 7.22 15.71 6.27
CA LEU A 72 6.68 17.07 6.36
C LEU A 72 6.35 17.47 7.80
N VAL A 73 5.96 16.50 8.64
CA VAL A 73 5.79 16.72 10.09
C VAL A 73 7.12 17.04 10.76
N GLU A 74 8.18 16.29 10.46
CA GLU A 74 9.53 16.55 10.97
C GLU A 74 10.03 17.96 10.60
N ARG A 75 9.63 18.48 9.43
CA ARG A 75 9.95 19.83 8.96
C ARG A 75 9.05 20.93 9.53
N GLY A 76 8.06 20.58 10.37
CA GLY A 76 7.08 21.53 10.91
C GLY A 76 6.09 22.10 9.87
N ILE A 77 5.97 21.47 8.69
CA ILE A 77 5.05 21.91 7.62
C ILE A 77 3.64 21.38 7.86
N LEU A 78 3.55 20.15 8.38
CA LEU A 78 2.32 19.50 8.80
C LEU A 78 2.39 19.20 10.30
N ASP A 79 1.22 19.07 10.92
CA ASP A 79 1.06 18.60 12.30
C ASP A 79 0.13 17.39 12.28
N LEU A 80 0.48 16.34 13.03
CA LEU A 80 -0.29 15.11 13.14
C LEU A 80 -1.68 15.35 13.74
N ASP A 81 -1.80 16.31 14.65
CA ASP A 81 -2.99 16.53 15.45
C ASP A 81 -3.77 17.79 15.05
N ALA A 82 -3.25 18.59 14.11
CA ALA A 82 -3.99 19.69 13.50
C ALA A 82 -5.13 19.19 12.59
N PRO A 83 -6.26 19.93 12.50
CA PRO A 83 -7.31 19.65 11.54
C PRO A 83 -6.80 19.68 10.09
N VAL A 84 -7.03 18.61 9.32
CA VAL A 84 -6.61 18.55 7.90
C VAL A 84 -7.33 19.57 7.02
N ALA A 85 -8.45 20.11 7.50
CA ALA A 85 -9.25 21.14 6.85
C ALA A 85 -8.43 22.39 6.47
N GLU A 86 -7.35 22.70 7.21
CA GLU A 86 -6.44 23.81 6.91
C GLU A 86 -5.75 23.67 5.55
N ARG A 87 -5.55 22.43 5.09
CA ARG A 87 -4.93 22.11 3.79
C ARG A 87 -5.92 21.51 2.79
N LEU A 88 -6.96 20.85 3.29
CA LEU A 88 -7.98 20.14 2.52
C LEU A 88 -9.38 20.63 2.92
N PRO A 89 -9.83 21.81 2.44
CA PRO A 89 -11.12 22.39 2.85
C PRO A 89 -12.34 21.49 2.60
N GLY A 90 -12.28 20.59 1.62
CA GLY A 90 -13.33 19.59 1.36
C GLY A 90 -13.54 18.60 2.51
N LEU A 91 -12.59 18.47 3.43
CA LEU A 91 -12.68 17.63 4.63
C LEU A 91 -13.03 18.41 5.91
N ALA A 92 -13.43 19.68 5.79
CA ALA A 92 -13.78 20.52 6.94
C ALA A 92 -15.06 20.06 7.67
N ALA A 93 -16.06 19.58 6.93
CA ALA A 93 -17.36 19.19 7.48
C ALA A 93 -17.93 17.92 6.81
N PRO A 94 -17.21 16.78 6.87
CA PRO A 94 -17.67 15.55 6.23
C PRO A 94 -18.94 15.03 6.91
N GLN A 95 -19.83 14.50 6.09
CA GLN A 95 -21.00 13.75 6.52
C GLN A 95 -20.65 12.27 6.63
N VAL A 96 -21.09 11.62 7.70
CA VAL A 96 -20.93 10.19 7.95
C VAL A 96 -22.23 9.50 7.57
N LEU A 97 -22.15 8.54 6.66
CA LEU A 97 -23.28 7.70 6.26
C LEU A 97 -23.69 6.78 7.42
N GLU A 98 -24.97 6.81 7.79
CA GLU A 98 -25.57 5.97 8.84
C GLU A 98 -26.57 4.95 8.29
N GLY A 99 -26.75 4.90 6.97
CA GLY A 99 -27.61 3.95 6.29
C GLY A 99 -28.49 4.64 5.25
N PHE A 100 -29.57 3.96 4.88
CA PHE A 100 -30.51 4.41 3.87
C PHE A 100 -31.94 4.36 4.40
N GLY A 101 -32.80 5.26 3.93
CA GLY A 101 -34.24 5.21 4.16
C GLY A 101 -34.92 4.16 3.28
N ASP A 102 -36.21 3.93 3.51
CA ASP A 102 -37.02 2.98 2.71
C ASP A 102 -37.12 3.40 1.24
N ASP A 103 -36.95 4.69 0.95
CA ASP A 103 -36.88 5.28 -0.39
C ASP A 103 -35.49 5.20 -1.03
N GLY A 104 -34.52 4.56 -0.36
CA GLY A 104 -33.13 4.48 -0.79
C GLY A 104 -32.32 5.76 -0.60
N SER A 105 -32.87 6.81 0.03
CA SER A 105 -32.13 8.04 0.30
C SER A 105 -31.07 7.82 1.39
N PRO A 106 -29.87 8.43 1.28
CA PRO A 106 -28.83 8.30 2.29
C PRO A 106 -29.19 9.07 3.55
N ARG A 107 -29.13 8.41 4.70
CA ARG A 107 -29.17 9.07 6.01
C ARG A 107 -27.76 9.35 6.47
N VAL A 108 -27.47 10.62 6.75
CA VAL A 108 -26.14 11.05 7.16
C VAL A 108 -26.20 11.87 8.43
N ARG A 109 -25.08 11.92 9.14
CA ARG A 109 -24.86 12.85 10.26
C ARG A 109 -23.53 13.59 10.11
N PRO A 110 -23.33 14.73 10.78
CA PRO A 110 -22.03 15.35 10.88
C PRO A 110 -20.97 14.43 11.53
N ALA A 111 -19.72 14.59 11.11
CA ALA A 111 -18.59 14.02 11.84
C ALA A 111 -18.49 14.61 13.26
N ARG A 112 -18.12 13.78 14.23
CA ARG A 112 -18.11 14.16 15.66
C ARG A 112 -16.88 14.98 16.08
N ALA A 113 -15.85 14.98 15.25
CA ALA A 113 -14.60 15.68 15.49
C ALA A 113 -13.91 15.97 14.15
N PRO A 114 -13.02 16.97 14.08
CA PRO A 114 -12.20 17.19 12.90
C PRO A 114 -11.38 15.95 12.51
N ILE A 115 -11.17 15.77 11.21
CA ILE A 115 -10.19 14.80 10.71
C ILE A 115 -8.80 15.41 10.93
N THR A 116 -7.87 14.63 11.48
CA THR A 116 -6.47 15.03 11.67
C THR A 116 -5.56 14.19 10.76
N LEU A 117 -4.34 14.64 10.51
CA LEU A 117 -3.39 13.87 9.68
C LEU A 117 -3.15 12.48 10.29
N ARG A 118 -3.03 12.39 11.63
CA ARG A 118 -2.90 11.12 12.36
C ARG A 118 -4.05 10.13 12.10
N ARG A 119 -5.24 10.61 11.75
CA ARG A 119 -6.40 9.75 11.42
C ARG A 119 -6.46 9.34 9.96
N LEU A 120 -5.69 10.01 9.09
CA LEU A 120 -5.57 9.66 7.66
C LEU A 120 -4.47 8.63 7.40
N LEU A 121 -3.43 8.62 8.24
CA LEU A 121 -2.32 7.66 8.22
C LEU A 121 -2.71 6.38 8.97
#